data_AF-A0AA42TSS4-F1
#
_entry.id   AF-A0AA42TSS4-F1
#
_cell.length_a   1.000
_cell.length_b   1.000
_cell.length_c   1.000
_cell.angle_alpha   90.00
_cell.angle_beta   90.00
_cell.angle_gamma   90.00
#
_symmetry.space_group_name_H-M   'P 1'
#
loop_
_entity.id
_entity.type
_entity.pdbx_description
1 polymer ?
#
loop_
_entity_poly.entity_id
_entity_poly.type
_entity_poly.pdbx_seq_one_letter_code
_entity_poly.pdbx_strand_id
1 'polypeptide(L)'
;MDRHEEAVMQLLTANGETFVAPKYEVADGWQCPAFVALRPARRQVYVVEVSASGYPLALVNRLNERVEKWYAPLLSQLHGLGITQPDWEIACLVFVRSDQIDWLKERIKDLSGVHVLGLEQASSPWVWDDAVWTSEMRFDAGSIPQRGGKAVGLTH
;
A
#
# COMPACT_ATOMS: atom_id res chain seq x y z
N MET A 1 -9.37 11.31 8.92
CA MET A 1 -8.24 10.40 8.68
C MET A 1 -7.58 10.20 10.03
N ASP A 2 -7.14 9.00 10.38
CA ASP A 2 -6.38 8.82 11.63
C ASP A 2 -4.89 9.11 11.42
N ARG A 3 -4.11 9.19 12.50
CA ARG A 3 -2.66 9.52 12.43
C ARG A 3 -1.84 8.53 11.61
N HIS A 4 -2.27 7.26 11.54
CA HIS A 4 -1.56 6.19 10.86
C HIS A 4 -1.83 6.27 9.36
N GLU A 5 -3.07 6.52 8.98
CA GLU A 5 -3.46 6.89 7.63
C GLU A 5 -2.71 8.15 7.15
N GLU A 6 -2.64 9.20 7.97
CA GLU A 6 -1.91 10.44 7.63
C GLU A 6 -0.41 10.18 7.38
N ALA A 7 0.24 9.38 8.23
CA ALA A 7 1.64 9.00 8.05
C ALA A 7 1.87 8.21 6.75
N VAL A 8 0.99 7.26 6.46
CA VAL A 8 1.05 6.48 5.21
C VAL A 8 0.82 7.37 4.00
N MET A 9 -0.13 8.30 4.05
CA MET A 9 -0.34 9.28 2.99
C MET A 9 0.89 10.16 2.77
N GLN A 10 1.54 10.61 3.85
CA GLN A 10 2.79 11.37 3.77
C GLN A 10 3.89 10.56 3.08
N LEU A 11 4.06 9.27 3.42
CA LEU A 11 5.02 8.39 2.76
C LEU A 11 4.72 8.23 1.26
N LEU A 12 3.47 7.94 0.92
CA LEU A 12 3.08 7.68 -0.47
C LEU A 12 3.33 8.90 -1.36
N THR A 13 3.11 10.10 -0.83
CA THR A 13 3.25 11.37 -1.55
C THR A 13 4.65 12.00 -1.45
N ALA A 14 5.55 11.45 -0.63
CA ALA A 14 6.90 11.98 -0.41
C ALA A 14 7.74 12.09 -1.68
N ASN A 15 7.48 11.23 -2.67
CA ASN A 15 8.16 11.25 -3.97
C ASN A 15 7.70 12.39 -4.91
N GLY A 16 6.69 13.17 -4.53
CA GLY A 16 6.17 14.30 -5.30
C GLY A 16 5.35 13.94 -6.55
N GLU A 17 5.11 12.66 -6.84
CA GLU A 17 4.42 12.21 -8.06
C GLU A 17 3.22 11.28 -7.82
N THR A 18 3.06 10.76 -6.60
CA THR A 18 1.93 9.90 -6.26
C THR A 18 0.71 10.75 -5.93
N PHE A 19 -0.41 10.48 -6.61
CA PHE A 19 -1.71 11.04 -6.25
C PHE A 19 -2.44 10.06 -5.34
N VAL A 20 -3.02 10.55 -4.25
CA VAL A 20 -3.72 9.72 -3.26
C VAL A 20 -5.16 10.18 -3.13
N ALA A 21 -6.09 9.26 -3.32
CA ALA A 21 -7.52 9.45 -3.06
C ALA A 21 -7.91 8.67 -1.79
N PRO A 22 -8.11 9.36 -0.65
CA PRO A 22 -8.55 8.71 0.58
C PRO A 22 -10.02 8.33 0.51
N LYS A 23 -10.38 7.22 1.17
CA LYS A 23 -11.77 6.74 1.27
C LYS A 23 -12.48 6.65 -0.08
N TYR A 24 -11.76 6.20 -1.10
CA TYR A 24 -12.30 6.08 -2.44
C TYR A 24 -13.34 4.95 -2.47
N GLU A 25 -14.57 5.27 -2.86
CA GLU A 25 -15.64 4.29 -2.96
C GLU A 25 -15.51 3.48 -4.25
N VAL A 26 -15.33 2.17 -4.10
CA VAL A 26 -15.21 1.22 -5.22
C VAL A 26 -16.57 0.59 -5.47
N ALA A 27 -17.06 0.69 -6.72
CA ALA A 27 -18.34 0.14 -7.16
C ALA A 27 -19.53 0.51 -6.24
N ASP A 28 -19.82 1.81 -6.18
CA ASP A 28 -20.99 2.37 -5.47
C ASP A 28 -21.06 2.01 -3.97
N GLY A 29 -19.90 2.05 -3.30
CA GLY A 29 -19.81 1.92 -1.83
C GLY A 29 -19.70 0.50 -1.30
N TRP A 30 -19.56 -0.52 -2.15
CA TRP A 30 -19.41 -1.92 -1.71
C TRP A 30 -18.08 -2.17 -0.98
N GLN A 31 -17.01 -1.48 -1.38
CA GLN A 31 -15.73 -1.46 -0.68
C GLN A 31 -15.16 -0.04 -0.62
N CYS A 32 -14.42 0.22 0.44
CA CYS A 32 -13.72 1.49 0.64
C CYS A 32 -12.33 1.18 1.22
N PRO A 33 -11.28 1.01 0.38
CA PRO A 33 -9.92 0.93 0.88
C PRO A 33 -9.53 2.24 1.58
N ALA A 34 -8.49 2.18 2.44
CA ALA A 34 -8.00 3.38 3.11
C ALA A 34 -7.59 4.45 2.08
N PHE A 35 -6.88 4.01 1.03
CA PHE A 35 -6.55 4.85 -0.11
C PHE A 35 -6.57 4.10 -1.44
N VAL A 36 -6.77 4.87 -2.52
CA VAL A 36 -6.31 4.52 -3.86
C VAL A 36 -5.18 5.47 -4.21
N ALA A 37 -4.00 4.93 -4.50
CA ALA A 37 -2.84 5.70 -4.91
C ALA A 37 -2.52 5.46 -6.40
N LEU A 38 -2.22 6.52 -7.13
CA LEU A 38 -1.93 6.51 -8.56
C LEU A 38 -0.53 7.05 -8.80
N ARG A 39 0.24 6.35 -9.64
CA ARG A 39 1.54 6.81 -10.12
C ARG A 39 1.57 6.79 -11.65
N PRO A 40 1.13 7.88 -12.30
CA PRO A 40 1.00 7.91 -13.76
C PRO A 40 2.32 7.66 -14.49
N ALA A 41 3.44 8.19 -14.00
CA ALA A 41 4.76 7.99 -14.60
C ALA A 41 5.18 6.51 -14.65
N ARG A 42 4.70 5.70 -13.68
CA ARG A 42 4.95 4.27 -13.59
C ARG A 42 3.80 3.40 -14.11
N ARG A 43 2.69 4.01 -14.54
CA ARG A 43 1.45 3.31 -14.94
C ARG A 43 0.98 2.32 -13.87
N GLN A 44 0.96 2.78 -12.62
CA GLN A 44 0.71 1.92 -11.47
C GLN A 44 -0.46 2.46 -10.64
N VAL A 45 -1.35 1.55 -10.27
CA VAL A 45 -2.40 1.75 -9.25
C VAL A 45 -2.02 0.95 -8.01
N TYR A 46 -2.20 1.53 -6.84
CA TYR A 46 -2.14 0.84 -5.57
C TYR A 46 -3.46 0.97 -4.82
N VAL A 47 -4.00 -0.17 -4.40
CA VAL A 47 -5.02 -0.22 -3.35
C VAL A 47 -4.27 -0.26 -2.02
N VAL A 48 -4.59 0.66 -1.11
CA VAL A 48 -3.84 0.79 0.14
C VAL A 48 -4.74 0.50 1.33
N GLU A 49 -4.22 -0.31 2.23
CA GLU A 49 -4.84 -0.66 3.51
C GLU A 49 -3.92 -0.29 4.67
N VAL A 50 -4.51 0.25 5.74
CA VAL A 50 -3.78 0.65 6.95
C VAL A 50 -4.48 0.02 8.15
N SER A 51 -3.72 -0.65 9.02
CA SER A 51 -4.27 -1.25 10.23
C SER A 51 -3.27 -1.20 11.38
N ALA A 52 -3.65 -0.51 12.46
CA ALA A 52 -2.95 -0.54 13.74
C ALA A 52 -3.41 -1.69 14.66
N SER A 53 -4.31 -2.56 14.19
CA SER A 53 -4.85 -3.69 14.97
C SER A 53 -3.77 -4.74 15.23
N GLY A 54 -3.75 -5.28 16.45
CA GLY A 54 -2.89 -6.42 16.80
C GLY A 54 -3.38 -7.78 16.27
N TYR A 55 -4.55 -7.83 15.61
CA TYR A 55 -5.07 -9.06 15.00
C TYR A 55 -6.04 -8.76 13.84
N PRO A 56 -5.54 -8.39 12.65
CA PRO A 56 -6.37 -7.88 11.57
C PRO A 56 -7.04 -8.99 10.73
N LEU A 57 -7.87 -9.85 11.34
CA LEU A 57 -8.58 -10.93 10.62
C LEU A 57 -9.46 -10.45 9.47
N ALA A 58 -10.20 -9.35 9.68
CA ALA A 58 -11.04 -8.78 8.65
C ALA A 58 -10.23 -8.34 7.41
N LEU A 59 -8.99 -7.88 7.63
CA LEU A 59 -8.08 -7.50 6.55
C LEU A 59 -7.63 -8.72 5.74
N VAL A 60 -7.35 -9.86 6.39
CA VAL A 60 -7.00 -11.12 5.70
C VAL A 60 -8.09 -11.51 4.70
N ASN A 61 -9.36 -11.47 5.12
CA ASN A 61 -10.47 -11.82 4.25
C ASN A 61 -10.55 -10.88 3.04
N ARG A 62 -10.46 -9.57 3.26
CA ARG A 62 -10.47 -8.57 2.19
C ARG A 62 -9.30 -8.75 1.21
N LEU A 63 -8.10 -9.05 1.72
CA LEU A 63 -6.92 -9.31 0.87
C LEU A 63 -7.06 -10.59 0.04
N ASN A 64 -7.70 -11.62 0.58
CA ASN A 64 -7.96 -12.85 -0.16
C ASN A 64 -9.04 -12.68 -1.24
N GLU A 65 -9.94 -11.70 -1.08
CA GLU A 65 -10.99 -11.36 -2.05
C GLU A 65 -10.64 -10.16 -2.94
N ARG A 66 -9.41 -9.61 -2.82
CA ARG A 66 -8.99 -8.32 -3.40
C ARG A 66 -9.20 -8.21 -4.91
N VAL A 67 -9.00 -9.30 -5.65
CA VAL A 67 -9.11 -9.29 -7.12
C VAL A 67 -10.55 -8.98 -7.52
N GLU A 68 -11.51 -9.69 -6.92
CA GLU A 68 -12.93 -9.56 -7.24
C GLU A 68 -13.54 -8.31 -6.59
N LYS A 69 -13.12 -7.97 -5.37
CA LYS A 69 -13.75 -6.93 -4.56
C LYS A 69 -13.11 -5.55 -4.70
N TRP A 70 -11.83 -5.47 -5.07
CA TRP A 70 -11.13 -4.21 -5.26
C TRP A 70 -10.64 -4.05 -6.69
N TYR A 71 -9.78 -4.94 -7.19
CA TYR A 71 -9.03 -4.69 -8.41
C TYR A 71 -9.94 -4.59 -9.65
N ALA A 72 -10.75 -5.62 -9.90
CA ALA A 72 -11.65 -5.64 -11.05
C ALA A 72 -12.63 -4.45 -11.08
N PRO A 73 -13.39 -4.15 -10.00
CA PRO A 73 -14.30 -3.01 -10.01
C PRO A 73 -13.57 -1.66 -10.07
N LEU A 74 -12.45 -1.49 -9.35
CA LEU A 74 -11.69 -0.25 -9.35
C LEU A 74 -11.11 0.04 -10.74
N LEU A 75 -10.48 -0.95 -11.39
CA LEU A 75 -9.92 -0.77 -12.72
C LEU A 75 -11.02 -0.43 -13.74
N SER A 76 -12.15 -1.13 -13.70
CA SER A 76 -13.31 -0.81 -14.55
C SER A 76 -13.76 0.65 -14.38
N GLN A 77 -13.86 1.12 -13.13
CA GLN A 77 -14.24 2.50 -12.81
C GLN A 77 -13.19 3.51 -13.28
N LEU A 78 -11.90 3.27 -13.04
CA LEU A 78 -10.82 4.18 -13.44
C LEU A 78 -10.65 4.23 -14.97
N HIS A 79 -10.81 3.10 -15.66
CA HIS A 79 -10.84 3.03 -17.13
C HIS A 79 -12.02 3.80 -17.70
N GLY A 80 -13.22 3.63 -17.12
CA GLY A 80 -14.42 4.37 -17.54
C GLY A 80 -14.29 5.88 -17.40
N LEU A 81 -13.50 6.35 -16.42
CA LEU A 81 -13.19 7.77 -16.20
C LEU A 81 -12.00 8.27 -17.05
N GLY A 82 -11.32 7.40 -17.80
CA GLY A 82 -10.13 7.75 -18.58
C GLY A 82 -8.90 8.09 -17.74
N ILE A 83 -8.87 7.68 -16.47
CA ILE A 83 -7.76 7.95 -15.53
C ILE A 83 -6.60 6.98 -15.77
N THR A 84 -6.90 5.73 -16.08
CA THR A 84 -5.91 4.67 -16.32
C THR A 84 -6.09 4.05 -17.71
N GLN A 85 -5.07 3.34 -18.18
CA GLN A 85 -5.11 2.55 -19.41
C GLN A 85 -5.05 1.04 -19.10
N PRO A 86 -5.39 0.15 -20.05
CA PRO A 86 -5.35 -1.30 -19.82
C PRO A 86 -3.98 -1.89 -19.51
N ASP A 87 -2.89 -1.18 -19.85
CA ASP A 87 -1.51 -1.58 -19.60
C ASP A 87 -0.99 -1.16 -18.21
N TRP A 88 -1.83 -0.52 -17.39
CA TRP A 88 -1.46 -0.15 -16.02
C TRP A 88 -1.49 -1.38 -15.10
N GLU A 89 -0.49 -1.46 -14.23
CA GLU A 89 -0.42 -2.49 -13.20
C GLU A 89 -1.22 -2.09 -11.96
N ILE A 90 -1.72 -3.08 -11.23
CA ILE A 90 -2.39 -2.90 -9.94
C ILE A 90 -1.78 -3.80 -8.88
N ALA A 91 -1.55 -3.25 -7.70
CA ALA A 91 -1.04 -3.98 -6.54
C ALA A 91 -1.68 -3.46 -5.25
N CYS A 92 -1.47 -4.19 -4.15
CA CYS A 92 -1.94 -3.82 -2.83
C CYS A 92 -0.75 -3.45 -1.94
N LEU A 93 -0.82 -2.30 -1.28
CA LEU A 93 0.11 -1.91 -0.23
C LEU A 93 -0.62 -2.02 1.11
N VAL A 94 -0.07 -2.81 2.02
CA VAL A 94 -0.70 -3.08 3.31
C VAL A 94 0.22 -2.63 4.42
N PHE A 95 -0.17 -1.60 5.15
CA PHE A 95 0.58 -1.05 6.28
C PHE A 95 0.00 -1.58 7.58
N VAL A 96 0.77 -2.43 8.27
CA VAL A 96 0.41 -2.98 9.57
C VAL A 96 1.52 -2.75 10.57
N ARG A 97 1.23 -2.91 11.86
CA ARG A 97 2.29 -2.95 12.87
C ARG A 97 3.37 -3.96 12.48
N SER A 98 4.63 -3.62 12.73
CA SER A 98 5.79 -4.43 12.33
C SER A 98 5.73 -5.85 12.89
N ASP A 99 5.22 -6.02 14.10
CA ASP A 99 5.05 -7.32 14.77
C ASP A 99 3.92 -8.17 14.17
N GLN A 100 3.10 -7.62 13.28
CA GLN A 100 2.01 -8.32 12.59
C GLN A 100 2.33 -8.69 11.15
N ILE A 101 3.48 -8.28 10.61
CA ILE A 101 3.83 -8.49 9.19
C ILE A 101 3.86 -9.98 8.86
N ASP A 102 4.66 -10.76 9.58
CA ASP A 102 4.85 -12.19 9.28
C ASP A 102 3.56 -12.97 9.53
N TRP A 103 2.89 -12.68 10.65
CA TRP A 103 1.58 -13.25 10.99
C TRP A 103 0.55 -13.05 9.86
N LEU A 104 0.53 -11.86 9.26
CA LEU A 104 -0.38 -11.52 8.17
C LEU A 104 0.02 -12.24 6.87
N LYS A 105 1.30 -12.24 6.52
CA LYS A 105 1.82 -12.90 5.31
C LYS A 105 1.50 -14.40 5.30
N GLU A 106 1.60 -15.07 6.44
CA GLU A 106 1.26 -16.50 6.58
C GLU A 106 -0.22 -16.82 6.30
N ARG A 107 -1.12 -15.84 6.41
CA ARG A 107 -2.58 -16.03 6.31
C ARG A 107 -3.18 -15.54 5.01
N ILE A 108 -2.43 -14.76 4.24
CA ILE A 108 -2.81 -14.38 2.89
C ILE A 108 -2.54 -15.60 1.99
N LYS A 109 -3.59 -16.06 1.29
CA LYS A 109 -3.52 -17.27 0.46
C LYS A 109 -2.60 -17.11 -0.75
N ASP A 110 -2.54 -15.89 -1.28
CA ASP A 110 -1.72 -15.52 -2.41
C ASP A 110 -1.14 -14.11 -2.21
N LEU A 111 0.18 -14.03 -2.09
CA LEU A 111 0.93 -12.80 -1.88
C LEU A 111 1.27 -12.06 -3.19
N SER A 112 0.89 -12.59 -4.36
CA SER A 112 1.16 -11.95 -5.64
C SER A 112 0.52 -10.56 -5.70
N GLY A 113 1.36 -9.54 -5.93
CA GLY A 113 0.96 -8.14 -5.94
C GLY A 113 0.47 -7.62 -4.59
N VAL A 114 0.84 -8.25 -3.46
CA VAL A 114 0.55 -7.77 -2.11
C VAL A 114 1.86 -7.46 -1.38
N HIS A 115 2.06 -6.20 -1.02
CA HIS A 115 3.27 -5.74 -0.36
C HIS A 115 2.92 -5.28 1.06
N VAL A 116 3.34 -6.08 2.04
CA VAL A 116 3.11 -5.79 3.45
C VAL A 116 4.30 -5.02 4.00
N LEU A 117 4.04 -3.81 4.49
CA LEU A 117 4.99 -2.84 4.99
C LEU A 117 4.68 -2.51 6.46
N GLY A 118 5.70 -2.14 7.21
CA GLY A 118 5.55 -1.79 8.62
C GLY A 118 5.10 -0.34 8.81
N LEU A 119 4.13 -0.16 9.70
CA LEU A 119 3.51 1.11 10.00
C LEU A 119 4.44 2.03 10.77
N GLU A 120 5.32 1.47 11.59
CA GLU A 120 6.32 2.21 12.36
C GLU A 120 7.34 2.88 11.43
N GLN A 121 7.80 2.16 10.40
CA GLN A 121 8.70 2.68 9.38
C GLN A 121 8.01 3.77 8.54
N ALA A 122 6.72 3.58 8.23
CA ALA A 122 5.91 4.60 7.55
C ALA A 122 5.61 5.82 8.43
N SER A 123 5.66 5.70 9.76
CA SER A 123 5.35 6.79 10.70
C SER A 123 6.58 7.56 11.17
N SER A 124 7.76 7.25 10.65
CA SER A 124 9.04 7.81 11.12
C SER A 124 9.80 8.55 10.02
N PRO A 125 9.27 9.67 9.47
CA PRO A 125 9.89 10.36 8.34
C PRO A 125 11.32 10.87 8.58
N TRP A 126 11.70 11.11 9.84
CA TRP A 126 13.06 11.55 10.20
C TRP A 126 14.14 10.48 9.97
N VAL A 127 13.75 9.20 9.89
CA VAL A 127 14.67 8.09 9.59
C VAL A 127 14.58 7.62 8.14
N TRP A 128 13.73 8.20 7.29
CA TRP A 128 13.68 7.81 5.87
C TRP A 128 14.96 8.13 5.12
N ASP A 129 15.40 7.18 4.30
CA ASP A 129 16.51 7.40 3.37
C ASP A 129 16.12 8.40 2.27
N ASP A 130 17.13 9.01 1.65
CA ASP A 130 16.92 10.00 0.59
C ASP A 130 16.17 9.42 -0.62
N ALA A 131 16.28 8.11 -0.86
CA ALA A 131 15.54 7.41 -1.91
C ALA A 131 14.01 7.56 -1.82
N VAL A 132 13.46 7.71 -0.61
CA VAL A 132 11.99 7.85 -0.38
C VAL A 132 11.43 9.11 -1.06
N TRP A 133 12.26 10.16 -1.17
CA TRP A 133 11.86 11.47 -1.70
C TRP A 133 12.00 11.57 -3.22
N THR A 134 12.32 10.47 -3.89
CA THR A 134 12.55 10.44 -5.34
C THR A 134 11.42 9.73 -6.07
N SER A 135 11.18 10.10 -7.34
CA SER A 135 10.30 9.36 -8.26
C SER A 135 10.73 7.90 -8.46
N GLU A 136 11.98 7.58 -8.09
CA GLU A 136 12.51 6.23 -8.15
C GLU A 136 12.06 5.32 -7.00
N MET A 137 11.43 5.87 -5.96
CA MET A 137 10.91 5.09 -4.85
C MET A 137 9.96 3.99 -5.35
N ARG A 138 10.17 2.76 -4.87
CA ARG A 138 9.38 1.57 -5.20
C ARG A 138 8.67 1.06 -3.95
N PHE A 139 7.37 1.32 -3.85
CA PHE A 139 6.57 0.84 -2.71
C PHE A 139 6.38 -0.68 -2.71
N ASP A 140 6.50 -1.29 -3.89
CA ASP A 140 6.41 -2.73 -4.15
C ASP A 140 7.71 -3.49 -3.80
N ALA A 141 8.78 -2.79 -3.42
CA ALA A 141 10.05 -3.41 -3.02
C ALA A 141 9.97 -4.16 -1.68
N GLY A 142 8.85 -4.09 -0.96
CA GLY A 142 8.60 -4.83 0.29
C GLY A 142 9.28 -4.25 1.53
N SER A 143 9.92 -3.07 1.43
CA SER A 143 10.45 -2.33 2.57
C SER A 143 10.48 -0.83 2.29
N ILE A 144 10.48 -0.02 3.35
CA ILE A 144 10.64 1.44 3.26
C ILE A 144 12.11 1.75 3.55
N PRO A 145 12.88 2.35 2.62
CA PRO A 145 14.27 2.71 2.83
C PRO A 145 14.47 3.60 4.08
N GLN A 146 15.42 3.23 4.94
CA GLN A 146 15.75 3.94 6.18
C GLN A 146 17.24 4.33 6.22
N ARG A 147 17.54 5.51 6.74
CA ARG A 147 18.89 5.99 7.04
C ARG A 147 19.56 5.04 8.02
N GLY A 148 20.77 4.61 7.68
CA GLY A 148 21.57 3.71 8.54
C GLY A 148 21.10 2.25 8.54
N GLY A 149 20.20 1.85 7.63
CA GLY A 149 19.80 0.46 7.46
C GLY A 149 20.95 -0.43 6.99
N LYS A 150 21.71 -1.01 7.94
CA LYS A 150 22.32 -2.33 7.72
C LYS A 150 21.17 -3.30 7.52
N ALA A 151 21.23 -4.10 6.46
CA ALA A 151 20.41 -5.31 6.34
C ALA A 151 20.50 -6.07 7.67
N VAL A 152 19.39 -6.22 8.37
CA VAL A 152 19.31 -7.10 9.54
C VAL A 152 19.33 -8.52 8.99
N GLY A 153 20.53 -8.97 8.63
CA GLY A 153 20.84 -10.38 8.51
C GLY A 153 20.83 -10.94 9.93
N LEU A 154 19.75 -11.64 10.27
CA LEU A 154 19.74 -12.52 11.44
C LEU A 154 20.68 -13.69 11.13
N THR A 155 21.95 -13.52 11.49
CA THR A 155 22.81 -14.65 11.85
C THR A 155 22.75 -14.80 13.36
N HIS A 156 22.06 -15.83 13.84
CA HIS A 156 22.59 -16.85 14.75
C HIS A 156 21.53 -17.93 15.00
#